data_AF-A0A9W5KW50-F1
#
_entry.id   AF-A0A9W5KW50-F1
#
_cell.length_a   1.000
_cell.length_b   1.000
_cell.length_c   1.000
_cell.angle_alpha   90.00
_cell.angle_beta   90.00
_cell.angle_gamma   90.00
#
_symmetry.space_group_name_H-M   'P 1'
#
loop_
_entity.id
_entity.type
_entity.pdbx_description
1 polymer ?
#
loop_
_entity_poly.entity_id
_entity_poly.type
_entity_poly.pdbx_seq_one_letter_code
_entity_poly.pdbx_strand_id
1 'polypeptide(L)'
;MSGYSKIILSNGNEYIVPIQPSLLIEKELIDKDGEIYNKFILVPQIDIETGSKMQFNLNPQHIATIEEFSIRRQKTVPSVFRVETNNERLKGKHP
;
A
#
# COMPACT_ATOMS: atom_id res chain seq x y z
N MET A 1 13.64 -3.36 13.38
CA MET A 1 12.67 -3.85 12.38
C MET A 1 12.30 -2.67 11.51
N SER A 2 12.38 -2.78 10.18
CA SER A 2 11.80 -1.76 9.30
C SER A 2 10.29 -1.91 9.37
N GLY A 3 9.62 -1.07 10.16
CA GLY A 3 8.15 -1.10 10.26
C GLY A 3 7.52 -0.55 8.99
N TYR A 4 6.43 -1.16 8.56
CA TYR A 4 5.60 -0.67 7.47
C TYR A 4 4.37 0.02 8.07
N SER A 5 3.73 0.87 7.28
CA SER A 5 2.41 1.43 7.59
C SER A 5 1.39 0.88 6.63
N LYS A 6 0.22 0.51 7.14
CA LYS A 6 -0.97 0.28 6.33
C LYS A 6 -1.82 1.54 6.39
N ILE A 7 -2.04 2.16 5.24
CA ILE A 7 -2.94 3.31 5.08
C ILE A 7 -4.26 2.78 4.53
N ILE A 8 -5.35 3.09 5.21
CA ILE A 8 -6.71 2.74 4.76
C ILE A 8 -7.43 4.04 4.47
N LEU A 9 -7.91 4.19 3.24
CA LEU A 9 -8.68 5.35 2.83
C LEU A 9 -10.16 5.19 3.17
N SER A 10 -10.87 6.31 3.24
CA SER A 10 -12.31 6.37 3.49
C SER A 10 -13.17 5.59 2.48
N ASN A 11 -12.64 5.33 1.28
CA ASN A 11 -13.29 4.49 0.28
C ASN A 11 -12.98 2.98 0.45
N GLY A 12 -12.22 2.60 1.47
CA GLY A 12 -11.81 1.22 1.76
C GLY A 12 -10.54 0.76 1.03
N ASN A 13 -9.93 1.60 0.18
CA ASN A 13 -8.67 1.23 -0.48
C ASN A 13 -7.52 1.17 0.53
N GLU A 14 -6.68 0.15 0.40
CA GLU A 14 -5.58 -0.12 1.31
C GLU A 14 -4.23 -0.01 0.59
N TYR A 15 -3.26 0.63 1.26
CA TYR A 15 -1.91 0.83 0.73
C TYR A 15 -0.87 0.50 1.78
N ILE A 16 0.19 -0.21 1.38
CA ILE A 16 1.30 -0.55 2.28
C ILE A 16 2.50 0.34 1.96
N VAL A 17 2.93 1.11 2.95
CA VAL A 17 4.00 2.10 2.85
C VAL A 17 5.22 1.61 3.64
N PRO A 18 6.45 1.63 3.07
CA PRO A 18 7.67 1.18 3.75
C PRO A 18 8.25 2.20 4.74
N ILE A 19 7.38 2.84 5.52
CA ILE A 19 7.71 3.86 6.51
C ILE A 19 6.90 3.53 7.76
N GLN A 20 7.46 3.73 8.95
CA GLN A 20 6.73 3.57 10.21
C GLN A 20 5.65 4.66 10.38
N PRO A 21 4.53 4.38 11.07
CA PRO A 21 3.41 5.32 11.13
C PRO A 21 3.78 6.73 11.62
N SER A 22 4.55 6.85 12.69
CA SER A 22 4.99 8.15 13.22
C SER A 22 5.78 8.94 12.20
N LEU A 23 6.76 8.29 11.57
CA LEU A 23 7.63 8.92 10.58
C LEU A 23 6.88 9.28 9.29
N LEU A 24 5.89 8.46 8.91
CA LEU A 24 5.02 8.72 7.76
C LEU A 24 4.21 9.99 7.99
N ILE A 25 3.58 10.13 9.17
CA ILE A 25 2.79 11.31 9.53
C ILE A 25 3.69 12.55 9.50
N GLU A 26 4.81 12.51 10.22
CA GLU A 26 5.71 13.67 10.37
C GLU A 26 6.37 14.13 9.07
N LYS A 27 6.75 13.20 8.18
CA LYS A 27 7.54 13.53 6.99
C LYS A 27 6.72 13.73 5.73
N GLU A 28 5.64 12.98 5.59
CA GLU A 28 4.92 12.90 4.32
C GLU A 28 3.53 13.54 4.39
N LEU A 29 2.84 13.45 5.54
CA LEU A 29 1.41 13.79 5.60
C LEU A 29 1.11 15.19 6.14
N ILE A 30 2.03 15.78 6.91
CA ILE A 30 1.88 17.11 7.50
C ILE A 30 2.80 18.15 6.85
N ASP A 31 2.38 19.41 6.90
CA ASP A 31 3.19 20.55 6.50
C ASP A 31 4.12 21.05 7.61
N LYS A 32 4.79 22.17 7.37
CA LYS A 32 5.74 22.78 8.33
C LYS A 32 5.06 23.32 9.59
N ASP A 33 3.77 23.60 9.50
CA ASP A 33 2.96 24.14 10.60
C ASP A 33 2.30 22.99 11.39
N GLY A 34 2.46 21.74 10.94
CA GLY A 34 1.91 20.55 11.56
C GLY A 34 0.51 20.18 11.08
N GLU A 35 0.00 20.86 10.05
CA GLU A 35 -1.33 20.64 9.50
C GLU A 35 -1.29 19.54 8.42
N ILE A 36 -2.38 18.76 8.35
CA ILE A 36 -2.50 17.69 7.35
C ILE A 36 -2.66 18.32 5.95
N TYR A 37 -1.86 17.86 4.98
CA TYR A 37 -1.96 18.35 3.61
C TYR A 37 -3.38 18.16 3.04
N ASN A 38 -3.89 19.22 2.42
CA ASN A 38 -5.18 19.24 1.70
C ASN A 38 -5.05 19.02 0.18
N LYS A 39 -3.90 18.50 -0.25
CA LYS A 39 -3.55 18.29 -1.65
C LYS A 39 -3.10 16.86 -1.88
N PHE A 40 -3.09 16.44 -3.14
CA PHE A 40 -2.48 15.19 -3.52
C PHE A 40 -0.96 15.27 -3.38
N ILE A 41 -0.39 14.30 -2.68
CA ILE A 41 1.03 14.08 -2.48
C ILE A 41 1.43 12.70 -3.00
N LEU A 42 2.69 12.53 -3.34
CA LEU A 42 3.22 11.26 -3.86
C LEU A 42 3.85 10.48 -2.71
N VAL A 43 3.30 9.31 -2.39
CA VAL A 43 3.74 8.50 -1.26
C VAL A 43 4.32 7.17 -1.77
N PRO A 44 5.45 6.68 -1.23
CA PRO A 44 5.98 5.38 -1.61
C PRO A 44 5.04 4.25 -1.18
N GLN A 45 4.87 3.26 -2.04
CA GLN A 45 4.12 2.04 -1.76
C GLN A 45 5.00 0.83 -2.04
N ILE A 46 4.67 -0.28 -1.39
CA ILE A 46 5.17 -1.59 -1.74
C ILE A 46 4.03 -2.48 -2.19
N ASP A 47 4.23 -3.13 -3.32
CA ASP A 47 3.45 -4.30 -3.72
C ASP A 47 3.82 -5.46 -2.78
N ILE A 48 2.82 -6.00 -2.09
CA ILE A 48 3.01 -7.08 -1.11
C ILE A 48 3.37 -8.43 -1.75
N GLU A 49 2.95 -8.65 -3.00
CA GLU A 49 3.14 -9.89 -3.74
C GLU A 49 4.52 -9.91 -4.41
N THR A 50 4.82 -8.86 -5.17
CA THR A 50 6.08 -8.77 -5.94
C THR A 50 7.21 -8.18 -5.10
N GLY A 51 6.87 -7.45 -4.04
CA GLY A 51 7.83 -6.73 -3.23
C GLY A 51 8.38 -5.46 -3.88
N SER A 52 7.88 -5.10 -5.06
CA SER A 52 8.33 -3.96 -5.85
C SER A 52 7.93 -2.65 -5.19
N LYS A 53 8.81 -1.65 -5.29
CA LYS A 53 8.51 -0.29 -4.83
C LYS A 53 7.76 0.45 -5.94
N MET A 54 6.64 1.05 -5.56
CA MET A 54 5.80 1.87 -6.42
C MET A 54 5.57 3.21 -5.73
N GLN A 55 4.86 4.10 -6.41
CA GLN A 55 4.39 5.36 -5.83
C GLN A 55 2.91 5.53 -6.17
N PHE A 56 2.17 6.18 -5.28
CA PHE A 56 0.76 6.48 -5.51
C PHE A 56 0.45 7.90 -5.05
N ASN A 57 -0.56 8.50 -5.69
CA ASN A 57 -1.07 9.80 -5.29
C ASN A 57 -2.07 9.61 -4.14
N LEU A 58 -1.80 10.26 -3.03
CA LEU A 58 -2.60 10.24 -1.82
C LEU A 58 -3.05 11.66 -1.49
N ASN A 59 -4.33 11.86 -1.19
CA ASN A 59 -4.75 13.05 -0.47
C ASN A 59 -4.97 12.66 1.00
N PRO A 60 -4.13 13.16 1.94
CA PRO A 60 -4.16 12.75 3.34
C PRO A 60 -5.49 13.00 4.05
N GLN A 61 -6.31 13.96 3.58
CA GLN A 61 -7.64 14.21 4.16
C GLN A 61 -8.62 13.05 3.97
N HIS A 62 -8.35 12.13 3.05
CA HIS A 62 -9.19 10.95 2.82
C HIS A 62 -8.70 9.70 3.56
N ILE A 63 -7.65 9.80 4.38
CA ILE A 63 -7.17 8.71 5.22
C ILE A 63 -8.18 8.48 6.34
N ALA A 64 -8.67 7.25 6.46
CA ALA A 64 -9.51 6.83 7.56
C ALA A 64 -8.67 6.36 8.76
N THR A 65 -7.67 5.50 8.50
CA THR A 65 -6.77 4.99 9.54
C THR A 65 -5.35 4.77 9.00
N ILE A 66 -4.38 4.84 9.91
CA ILE A 66 -2.98 4.45 9.69
C ILE A 66 -2.63 3.44 10.78
N GLU A 67 -2.16 2.27 10.37
CA GLU A 67 -1.85 1.16 11.27
C GLU A 67 -0.40 0.72 11.08
N GLU A 68 0.24 0.26 12.15
CA GLU A 68 1.53 -0.42 12.04
C GLU A 68 1.33 -1.78 11.36
N PHE A 69 2.14 -2.06 10.34
CA PHE A 69 2.05 -3.28 9.56
C PHE A 69 3.38 -4.03 9.53
N SER A 70 3.32 -5.35 9.65
CA SER A 70 4.49 -6.22 9.52
C SER A 70 4.32 -7.13 8.31
N ILE A 71 5.21 -6.98 7.32
CA ILE A 71 5.22 -7.86 6.16
C ILE A 71 6.10 -9.07 6.48
N ARG A 72 5.49 -10.24 6.65
CA ARG A 72 6.21 -11.52 6.62
C ARG A 72 6.26 -12.02 5.18
N ARG A 73 7.23 -11.53 4.38
CA ARG A 73 7.45 -12.06 3.03
C ARG A 73 7.95 -13.50 3.15
N GLN A 74 7.10 -14.49 2.85
CA GLN A 74 7.56 -15.86 2.66
C GLN A 74 8.39 -15.90 1.38
N LYS A 75 9.72 -15.96 1.52
CA LYS A 75 10.67 -15.95 0.39
C LYS A 75 10.51 -17.14 -0.58
N THR A 76 9.80 -18.18 -0.15
CA THR A 76 9.76 -19.48 -0.80
C THR A 76 8.37 -20.09 -0.67
N VAL A 77 7.32 -19.37 -1.08
CA VAL A 77 6.07 -20.06 -1.47
C VAL A 77 6.37 -20.71 -2.83
N PRO A 78 6.48 -22.05 -2.91
CA PRO A 78 6.76 -22.72 -4.17
C PRO A 78 5.72 -22.33 -5.22
N SER A 79 6.11 -22.23 -6.48
CA SER A 79 5.22 -21.80 -7.58
C SER A 79 3.94 -22.64 -7.66
N VAL A 80 4.01 -23.93 -7.29
CA VAL A 80 2.86 -24.84 -7.22
C VAL A 80 1.76 -24.40 -6.22
N PHE A 81 2.06 -23.50 -5.28
CA PHE A 81 1.11 -22.92 -4.35
C PHE A 81 0.74 -21.47 -4.68
N ARG A 82 1.34 -20.88 -5.73
CA ARG A 82 0.96 -19.55 -6.20
C ARG A 82 -0.26 -19.70 -7.09
N VAL A 83 -1.38 -19.09 -6.69
CA VAL A 83 -2.55 -18.99 -7.56
C VAL A 83 -2.24 -17.92 -8.61
N GLU A 84 -1.84 -18.34 -9.81
CA GLU A 84 -1.76 -17.44 -10.95
C GLU A 84 -3.16 -16.97 -11.32
N THR A 85 -3.43 -15.66 -11.21
CA THR A 85 -4.60 -14.99 -11.80
C THR A 85 -4.48 -14.90 -13.34
N ASN A 86 -3.95 -15.94 -13.98
CA ASN A 86 -3.97 -16.11 -15.42
C ASN A 86 -5.38 -16.54 -15.83
N ASN A 87 -6.27 -15.55 -15.90
CA ASN A 87 -7.66 -15.67 -16.36
C ASN A 87 -7.73 -15.93 -17.89
N GLU A 88 -6.94 -16.85 -18.44
CA GLU A 88 -7.14 -17.36 -19.79
C GLU A 88 -8.41 -18.22 -19.88
N ARG A 89 -8.87 -18.80 -18.75
CA ARG A 89 -10.12 -19.56 -18.67
C ARG A 89 -11.39 -18.73 -18.89
N LEU A 90 -11.35 -17.40 -18.77
CA LEU A 90 -12.49 -16.52 -19.04
C LEU A 90 -12.53 -16.00 -20.49
N LYS A 91 -11.48 -16.22 -21.30
CA LYS A 91 -11.42 -15.74 -22.69
C LYS A 91 -12.00 -16.71 -23.73
N GLY A 92 -12.41 -17.90 -23.32
CA GLY A 92 -12.98 -18.90 -24.21
C GLY A 92 -14.35 -19.38 -23.72
N LYS A 93 -15.40 -18.62 -24.06
CA LYS A 93 -16.77 -19.09 -24.35
C LYS A 93 -17.74 -17.90 -24.33
N HIS A 94 -17.86 -17.22 -25.47
CA HIS A 94 -19.15 -16.68 -25.86
C HIS A 94 -19.62 -17.43 -27.12
N PRO A 95 -20.86 -17.94 -27.13
CA PRO A 95 -21.46 -18.64 -28.26
C PRO A 95 -21.72 -17.71 -29.44
#